data_AF-F5VET5-F1
#
_entry.id   AF-F5VET5-F1
#
_cell.length_a   1.000
_cell.length_b   1.000
_cell.length_c   1.000
_cell.angle_alpha   90.00
_cell.angle_beta   90.00
_cell.angle_gamma   90.00
#
_symmetry.space_group_name_H-M   'P 1'
#
loop_
_entity.id
_entity.type
_entity.pdbx_description
1 polymer ?
#
loop_
_entity_poly.entity_id
_entity_poly.type
_entity_poly.pdbx_seq_one_letter_code
_entity_poly.pdbx_strand_id
1 'polypeptide(L)'
;MTKKIPKNRQNEQYWLNREKQQQAYIDKNLASDEQYNKVIQAQYDSLLADINKRIDSELSKLANENGISIADMRAKVSQTDIKQFEAEAKRVVAQADKMRKQGKSPKLADWSQEVNDRLRLYNATMRINRLEYLKAGIGLDMITAGLQVDSELRDKLFKDATEEQKRQAGILGENNDHIDTLAIGNIILAKTKSNNFSQRIWTNMDVLQAKLSQTIMTGITTGQSYDEMARRLKTQVSKDVQNVTYATQRIARTEATRVQTEITMNSLKRNGYDFCKWYKEPSACHDCALIGNQDNGWGKGIYKVKDVPTIPVHPNCRCAVGAYWVDEKNNLYETPNYNEQSEELGRIKKVQENNTAKLNRLFNSLNIKTAKADDIIELGNAFNKEYNIQDNLGNKSYISNALSKYRDVGEDIPEKSWAKGSNRQIKNDLKQAFSHYPKEWSEYLDNEYMLAGKAEDRGFYVRWYATQKGNTKMPTWLVKGNRLREGVTMDQYKKFGEDLHNGKYNSIYSTGKRETTAWHEIGHFVEEHNKDTLRISKEFVANRTKGEQPEMLRDILKAPDYDESEVTLKDNFISPYIGKVYDDATEVLSMGLESIFEPVKMGQLKYVDNNGQAHRARIEDDEEYLNLILGILLKG
;
A
#
# COMPACT_ATOMS: atom_id res chain seq x y z
N MET A 1 -17.13 -40.31 26.98
CA MET A 1 -18.59 -40.38 27.25
C MET A 1 -19.32 -40.16 25.94
N THR A 2 -19.90 -41.21 25.37
CA THR A 2 -20.76 -41.12 24.17
C THR A 2 -22.00 -40.30 24.52
N LYS A 3 -22.06 -39.03 24.08
CA LYS A 3 -23.25 -38.17 24.21
C LYS A 3 -24.42 -38.90 23.54
N LYS A 4 -25.34 -39.46 24.33
CA LYS A 4 -26.58 -40.07 23.83
C LYS A 4 -27.36 -39.01 23.05
N ILE A 5 -27.62 -39.31 21.78
CA ILE A 5 -28.36 -38.43 20.87
C ILE A 5 -29.82 -38.36 21.37
N PRO A 6 -30.38 -37.16 21.61
CA PRO A 6 -31.75 -37.02 22.12
C PRO A 6 -32.78 -37.58 21.11
N LYS A 7 -33.74 -38.36 21.61
CA LYS A 7 -34.83 -39.00 20.84
C LYS A 7 -35.76 -38.02 20.10
N ASN A 8 -35.69 -36.71 20.38
CA ASN A 8 -36.57 -35.69 19.79
C ASN A 8 -36.16 -35.28 18.35
N ARG A 9 -35.04 -35.80 17.81
CA ARG A 9 -34.48 -35.43 16.50
C ARG A 9 -35.00 -36.27 15.31
N GLN A 10 -35.85 -37.28 15.56
CA GLN A 10 -36.50 -38.14 14.55
C GLN A 10 -37.93 -37.69 14.19
N ASN A 11 -38.31 -36.46 14.54
CA ASN A 11 -39.67 -35.95 14.31
C ASN A 11 -39.66 -34.91 13.20
N GLU A 12 -40.37 -35.17 12.10
CA GLU A 12 -40.53 -34.25 10.96
C GLU A 12 -41.05 -32.87 11.40
N GLN A 13 -41.97 -32.83 12.38
CA GLN A 13 -42.51 -31.59 12.94
C GLN A 13 -41.44 -30.75 13.64
N TYR A 14 -40.43 -31.39 14.26
CA TYR A 14 -39.32 -30.68 14.87
C TYR A 14 -38.48 -29.96 13.79
N TRP A 15 -38.11 -30.65 12.71
CA TRP A 15 -37.33 -30.07 11.62
C TRP A 15 -38.09 -28.98 10.86
N LEU A 16 -39.40 -29.12 10.66
CA LEU A 16 -40.26 -28.07 10.10
C LEU A 16 -40.31 -26.83 11.00
N ASN A 17 -40.43 -27.01 12.33
CA ASN A 17 -40.39 -25.89 13.28
C ASN A 17 -39.01 -25.22 13.31
N ARG A 18 -37.93 -26.00 13.18
CA ARG A 18 -36.55 -25.51 13.11
C ARG A 18 -36.29 -24.70 11.85
N GLU A 19 -36.82 -25.11 10.71
CA GLU A 19 -36.75 -24.38 9.45
C GLU A 19 -37.48 -23.03 9.55
N LYS A 20 -38.68 -23.00 10.14
CA LYS A 20 -39.39 -21.73 10.43
C LYS A 20 -38.60 -20.80 11.34
N GLN A 21 -37.99 -21.32 12.40
CA GLN A 21 -37.15 -20.53 13.30
C GLN A 21 -35.89 -19.98 12.61
N GLN A 22 -35.27 -20.78 11.73
CA GLN A 22 -34.11 -20.35 10.96
C GLN A 22 -34.48 -19.26 9.97
N GLN A 23 -35.63 -19.37 9.29
CA GLN A 23 -36.11 -18.33 8.38
C GLN A 23 -36.42 -17.02 9.11
N ALA A 24 -37.10 -17.09 10.26
CA ALA A 24 -37.37 -15.90 11.09
C ALA A 24 -36.07 -15.24 11.59
N TYR A 25 -35.02 -16.03 11.86
CA TYR A 25 -33.71 -15.51 12.24
C TYR A 25 -33.01 -14.81 11.06
N ILE A 26 -33.09 -15.36 9.84
CA ILE A 26 -32.60 -14.70 8.63
C ILE A 26 -33.31 -13.36 8.42
N ASP A 27 -34.64 -13.32 8.58
CA ASP A 27 -35.42 -12.09 8.42
C ASP A 27 -35.05 -11.02 9.47
N LYS A 28 -34.79 -11.44 10.73
CA LYS A 28 -34.27 -10.57 11.79
C LYS A 28 -32.89 -10.00 11.41
N ASN A 29 -31.99 -10.82 10.87
CA ASN A 29 -30.66 -10.40 10.45
C ASN A 29 -30.72 -9.42 9.28
N LEU A 30 -31.61 -9.65 8.30
CA LEU A 30 -31.85 -8.72 7.20
C LEU A 30 -32.33 -7.35 7.70
N ALA A 31 -33.25 -7.32 8.67
CA ALA A 31 -33.70 -6.08 9.30
C ALA A 31 -32.57 -5.38 10.08
N SER A 32 -31.74 -6.12 10.80
CA SER A 32 -30.56 -5.57 11.49
C SER A 32 -29.53 -5.00 10.51
N ASP A 33 -29.29 -5.68 9.39
CA ASP A 33 -28.41 -5.20 8.34
C ASP A 33 -28.95 -3.94 7.68
N GLU A 34 -30.27 -3.83 7.49
CA GLU A 34 -30.89 -2.60 6.98
C GLU A 34 -30.71 -1.43 7.95
N GLN A 35 -30.94 -1.66 9.26
CA GLN A 35 -30.68 -0.66 10.29
C GLN A 35 -29.22 -0.20 10.26
N TYR A 36 -28.28 -1.14 10.17
CA TYR A 36 -26.86 -0.81 10.11
C TYR A 36 -26.47 -0.09 8.81
N ASN A 37 -27.07 -0.44 7.67
CA ASN A 37 -26.85 0.29 6.41
C ASN A 37 -27.27 1.76 6.52
N LYS A 38 -28.33 2.07 7.30
CA LYS A 38 -28.76 3.46 7.57
C LYS A 38 -27.71 4.21 8.41
N VAL A 39 -27.07 3.54 9.36
CA VAL A 39 -25.97 4.14 10.15
C VAL A 39 -24.77 4.42 9.25
N ILE A 40 -24.33 3.43 8.45
CA ILE A 40 -23.24 3.64 7.47
C ILE A 40 -23.58 4.80 6.53
N GLN A 41 -24.80 4.83 6.00
CA GLN A 41 -25.24 5.90 5.10
C GLN A 41 -25.14 7.27 5.79
N ALA A 42 -25.63 7.39 7.02
CA ALA A 42 -25.57 8.63 7.79
C ALA A 42 -24.12 9.11 8.03
N GLN A 43 -23.19 8.19 8.31
CA GLN A 43 -21.77 8.55 8.50
C GLN A 43 -21.14 9.05 7.20
N TYR A 44 -21.42 8.40 6.06
CA TYR A 44 -20.91 8.84 4.77
C TYR A 44 -21.59 10.12 4.26
N ASP A 45 -22.87 10.35 4.59
CA ASP A 45 -23.56 11.60 4.30
C ASP A 45 -22.97 12.76 5.12
N SER A 46 -22.62 12.52 6.39
CA SER A 46 -21.88 13.49 7.21
C SER A 46 -20.50 13.77 6.62
N LEU A 47 -19.76 12.73 6.22
CA LEU A 47 -18.46 12.88 5.55
C LEU A 47 -18.59 13.72 4.27
N LEU A 48 -19.61 13.47 3.45
CA LEU A 48 -19.87 14.24 2.24
C LEU A 48 -20.14 15.71 2.56
N ALA A 49 -20.93 16.00 3.60
CA ALA A 49 -21.20 17.36 4.05
C ALA A 49 -19.93 18.06 4.55
N ASP A 50 -19.10 17.38 5.33
CA ASP A 50 -17.84 17.91 5.87
C ASP A 50 -16.82 18.20 4.77
N ILE A 51 -16.65 17.27 3.83
CA ILE A 51 -15.79 17.45 2.65
C ILE A 51 -16.27 18.65 1.81
N ASN A 52 -17.57 18.74 1.53
CA ASN A 52 -18.13 19.84 0.74
C ASN A 52 -17.96 21.19 1.44
N LYS A 53 -18.19 21.24 2.76
CA LYS A 53 -17.98 22.45 3.57
C LYS A 53 -16.52 22.88 3.56
N ARG A 54 -15.59 21.93 3.66
CA ARG A 54 -14.15 22.20 3.63
C ARG A 54 -13.71 22.72 2.26
N ILE A 55 -14.15 22.07 1.19
CA ILE A 55 -13.93 22.53 -0.19
C ILE A 55 -14.43 23.96 -0.35
N ASP A 56 -15.70 24.22 0.00
CA ASP A 56 -16.30 25.54 -0.17
C ASP A 56 -15.54 26.60 0.64
N SER A 57 -15.17 26.30 1.88
CA SER A 57 -14.40 27.22 2.74
C SER A 57 -13.02 27.53 2.17
N GLU A 58 -12.32 26.53 1.65
CA GLU A 58 -10.96 26.68 1.14
C GLU A 58 -10.92 27.34 -0.24
N LEU A 59 -11.85 26.98 -1.12
CA LEU A 59 -11.96 27.62 -2.43
C LEU A 59 -12.45 29.07 -2.31
N SER A 60 -13.36 29.38 -1.38
CA SER A 60 -13.85 30.76 -1.16
C SER A 60 -12.75 31.72 -0.69
N LYS A 61 -11.78 31.23 0.10
CA LYS A 61 -10.62 32.02 0.56
C LYS A 61 -9.68 32.42 -0.60
N LEU A 62 -9.77 31.73 -1.73
CA LEU A 62 -8.89 31.91 -2.90
C LEU A 62 -9.61 32.54 -4.09
N ALA A 63 -10.91 32.84 -3.96
CA ALA A 63 -11.72 33.36 -5.04
C ALA A 63 -11.49 34.86 -5.25
N ASN A 64 -11.00 35.22 -6.44
CA ASN A 64 -10.85 36.60 -6.92
C ASN A 64 -11.74 36.83 -8.17
N GLU A 65 -11.88 38.08 -8.64
CA GLU A 65 -12.70 38.45 -9.82
C GLU A 65 -12.39 37.63 -11.10
N ASN A 66 -11.18 37.05 -11.20
CA ASN A 66 -10.71 36.24 -12.33
C ASN A 66 -10.71 34.71 -12.09
N GLY A 67 -11.29 34.21 -10.98
CA GLY A 67 -11.24 32.79 -10.60
C GLY A 67 -10.07 32.43 -9.67
N ILE A 68 -9.76 31.13 -9.55
CA ILE A 68 -8.69 30.62 -8.68
C ILE A 68 -7.41 30.41 -9.51
N SER A 69 -6.31 31.07 -9.15
CA SER A 69 -5.01 30.84 -9.82
C SER A 69 -4.28 29.62 -9.26
N ILE A 70 -3.53 28.91 -10.11
CA ILE A 70 -2.55 27.89 -9.70
C ILE A 70 -1.53 28.48 -8.70
N ALA A 71 -1.21 29.77 -8.82
CA ALA A 71 -0.31 30.47 -7.91
C ALA A 71 -0.88 30.56 -6.48
N ASP A 72 -2.18 30.82 -6.34
CA ASP A 72 -2.86 30.95 -5.04
C ASP A 72 -2.96 29.58 -4.34
N MET A 73 -3.19 28.52 -5.10
CA MET A 73 -3.19 27.14 -4.59
C MET A 73 -1.79 26.63 -4.21
N ARG A 74 -0.73 27.15 -4.84
CA ARG A 74 0.68 26.88 -4.51
C ARG A 74 1.22 27.81 -3.42
N ALA A 75 0.42 28.76 -2.94
CA ALA A 75 0.84 29.68 -1.89
C ALA A 75 1.06 28.94 -0.57
N LYS A 76 1.92 29.54 0.26
CA LYS A 76 2.24 29.02 1.59
C LYS A 76 1.03 29.14 2.51
N VAL A 77 0.75 28.08 3.27
CA VAL A 77 -0.35 28.03 4.23
C VAL A 77 -0.06 28.92 5.43
N SER A 78 -1.09 29.58 5.97
CA SER A 78 -0.94 30.45 7.14
C SER A 78 -0.65 29.62 8.41
N GLN A 79 0.09 30.20 9.35
CA GLN A 79 0.33 29.57 10.66
C GLN A 79 -0.97 29.33 11.44
N THR A 80 -2.01 30.12 11.21
CA THR A 80 -3.32 29.97 11.85
C THR A 80 -4.05 28.74 11.34
N ASP A 81 -4.09 28.52 10.02
CA ASP A 81 -4.70 27.33 9.42
C ASP A 81 -3.96 26.05 9.86
N ILE A 82 -2.62 26.10 9.92
CA ILE A 82 -1.78 25.00 10.43
C ILE A 82 -2.19 24.62 11.86
N LYS A 83 -2.32 25.60 12.76
CA LYS A 83 -2.72 25.36 14.16
C LYS A 83 -4.14 24.80 14.26
N GLN A 84 -5.06 25.26 13.41
CA GLN A 84 -6.42 24.75 13.37
C GLN A 84 -6.43 23.27 12.97
N PHE A 85 -5.72 22.91 11.91
CA PHE A 85 -5.58 21.52 11.48
C PHE A 85 -4.94 20.65 12.56
N GLU A 86 -3.88 21.12 13.23
CA GLU A 86 -3.27 20.40 14.35
C GLU A 86 -4.24 20.17 15.52
N ALA A 87 -5.14 21.12 15.79
CA ALA A 87 -6.18 20.95 16.80
C ALA A 87 -7.26 19.95 16.38
N GLU A 88 -7.68 19.95 15.11
CA GLU A 88 -8.60 18.97 14.54
C GLU A 88 -7.99 17.55 14.59
N ALA A 89 -6.74 17.40 14.13
CA ALA A 89 -6.00 16.14 14.17
C ALA A 89 -5.87 15.59 15.60
N LYS A 90 -5.56 16.45 16.58
CA LYS A 90 -5.52 16.06 18.00
C LYS A 90 -6.88 15.54 18.51
N ARG A 91 -8.00 16.11 18.06
CA ARG A 91 -9.34 15.63 18.43
C ARG A 91 -9.60 14.24 17.87
N VAL A 92 -9.21 13.99 16.61
CA VAL A 92 -9.35 12.67 15.98
C VAL A 92 -8.53 11.61 16.71
N VAL A 93 -7.27 11.92 17.06
CA VAL A 93 -6.43 11.03 17.89
C VAL A 93 -7.08 10.76 19.24
N ALA A 94 -7.58 11.81 19.93
CA ALA A 94 -8.22 11.65 21.22
C ALA A 94 -9.52 10.82 21.14
N GLN A 95 -10.27 10.93 20.04
CA GLN A 95 -11.44 10.10 19.77
C GLN A 95 -11.05 8.64 19.55
N ALA A 96 -10.03 8.38 18.73
CA ALA A 96 -9.48 7.04 18.52
C ALA A 96 -8.99 6.40 19.83
N ASP A 97 -8.30 7.18 20.68
CA ASP A 97 -7.84 6.74 21.99
C ASP A 97 -8.98 6.47 22.99
N LYS A 98 -10.08 7.23 22.92
CA LYS A 98 -11.28 6.96 23.73
C LYS A 98 -11.95 5.68 23.29
N MET A 99 -12.12 5.47 21.98
CA MET A 99 -12.66 4.23 21.42
C MET A 99 -11.82 3.02 21.85
N ARG A 100 -10.49 3.18 21.90
CA ARG A 100 -9.56 2.18 22.45
C ARG A 100 -9.81 1.83 23.92
N LYS A 101 -10.05 2.84 24.76
CA LYS A 101 -10.28 2.65 26.19
C LYS A 101 -11.65 2.07 26.52
N GLN A 102 -12.63 2.23 25.62
CA GLN A 102 -14.01 1.78 25.82
C GLN A 102 -14.26 0.34 25.34
N GLY A 103 -13.41 -0.22 24.49
CA GLY A 103 -13.61 -1.54 23.87
C GLY A 103 -13.40 -2.74 24.81
N LYS A 104 -14.44 -3.56 25.00
CA LYS A 104 -14.40 -4.90 25.64
C LYS A 104 -13.97 -6.05 24.69
N SER A 105 -13.42 -5.75 23.51
CA SER A 105 -13.07 -6.72 22.46
C SER A 105 -11.55 -6.86 22.25
N PRO A 106 -11.04 -7.98 21.69
CA PRO A 106 -9.62 -8.33 21.69
C PRO A 106 -8.74 -7.29 20.97
N LYS A 107 -7.70 -6.89 21.71
CA LYS A 107 -6.60 -5.94 21.47
C LYS A 107 -6.60 -5.18 20.13
N LEU A 108 -7.00 -3.93 20.26
CA LEU A 108 -6.85 -2.80 19.35
C LEU A 108 -5.37 -2.35 19.19
N ALA A 109 -4.47 -3.23 18.74
CA ALA A 109 -3.05 -2.88 18.57
C ALA A 109 -2.77 -2.19 17.21
N ASP A 110 -3.49 -2.55 16.16
CA ASP A 110 -3.16 -2.15 14.77
C ASP A 110 -3.58 -0.70 14.43
N TRP A 111 -4.49 -0.12 15.21
CA TRP A 111 -5.17 1.15 14.89
C TRP A 111 -4.34 2.39 15.12
N SER A 112 -3.65 2.45 16.26
CA SER A 112 -2.90 3.65 16.60
C SER A 112 -1.78 3.88 15.60
N GLN A 113 -1.16 2.82 15.10
CA GLN A 113 -0.05 2.97 14.17
C GLN A 113 -0.54 3.48 12.81
N GLU A 114 -1.51 2.82 12.17
CA GLU A 114 -1.98 3.22 10.83
C GLU A 114 -2.62 4.62 10.83
N VAL A 115 -3.41 4.95 11.85
CA VAL A 115 -3.99 6.30 12.01
C VAL A 115 -2.90 7.34 12.28
N ASN A 116 -1.94 7.04 13.17
CA ASN A 116 -0.84 7.96 13.45
C ASN A 116 0.05 8.16 12.23
N ASP A 117 0.27 7.13 11.41
CA ASP A 117 1.09 7.19 10.20
C ASP A 117 0.42 8.07 9.14
N ARG A 118 -0.89 7.89 8.90
CA ARG A 118 -1.66 8.79 8.03
C ARG A 118 -1.66 10.24 8.54
N LEU A 119 -1.81 10.45 9.86
CA LEU A 119 -1.77 11.79 10.45
C LEU A 119 -0.39 12.45 10.39
N ARG A 120 0.69 11.68 10.55
CA ARG A 120 2.08 12.14 10.37
C ARG A 120 2.29 12.60 8.94
N LEU A 121 1.85 11.80 7.96
CA LEU A 121 1.91 12.15 6.56
C LEU A 121 1.17 13.47 6.28
N TYR A 122 -0.07 13.60 6.74
CA TYR A 122 -0.85 14.83 6.54
C TYR A 122 -0.25 16.04 7.23
N ASN A 123 0.35 15.88 8.41
CA ASN A 123 1.04 16.98 9.09
C ASN A 123 2.28 17.44 8.30
N ALA A 124 3.02 16.51 7.70
CA ALA A 124 4.17 16.83 6.85
C ALA A 124 3.74 17.50 5.54
N THR A 125 2.75 16.95 4.84
CA THR A 125 2.35 17.42 3.50
C THR A 125 1.55 18.71 3.53
N MET A 126 0.70 18.94 4.53
CA MET A 126 -0.15 20.14 4.61
C MET A 126 0.64 21.45 4.70
N ARG A 127 1.90 21.40 5.13
CA ARG A 127 2.79 22.57 5.24
C ARG A 127 3.38 23.00 3.90
N ILE A 128 3.26 22.18 2.86
CA ILE A 128 3.89 22.42 1.55
C ILE A 128 3.17 23.56 0.82
N ASN A 129 1.86 23.43 0.62
CA ASN A 129 1.04 24.43 -0.08
C ASN A 129 -0.45 24.27 0.25
N ARG A 130 -1.27 25.23 -0.18
CA ARG A 130 -2.72 25.25 0.12
C ARG A 130 -3.48 24.06 -0.46
N LEU A 131 -3.06 23.55 -1.62
CA LEU A 131 -3.63 22.33 -2.21
C LEU A 131 -3.39 21.11 -1.32
N GLU A 132 -2.17 20.92 -0.83
CA GLU A 132 -1.83 19.82 0.09
C GLU A 132 -2.54 19.98 1.44
N TYR A 133 -2.76 21.22 1.90
CA TYR A 133 -3.59 21.48 3.08
C TYR A 133 -5.05 21.05 2.90
N LEU A 134 -5.67 21.37 1.77
CA LEU A 134 -7.04 20.92 1.46
C LEU A 134 -7.11 19.38 1.40
N LYS A 135 -6.16 18.73 0.72
CA LYS A 135 -6.08 17.27 0.64
C LYS A 135 -5.91 16.61 2.01
N ALA A 136 -5.04 17.17 2.85
CA ALA A 136 -4.81 16.72 4.22
C ALA A 136 -6.07 16.88 5.09
N GLY A 137 -6.78 18.01 4.95
CA GLY A 137 -8.05 18.25 5.62
C GLY A 137 -9.13 17.22 5.25
N ILE A 138 -9.29 16.96 3.95
CA ILE A 138 -10.20 15.92 3.45
C ILE A 138 -9.79 14.53 3.97
N GLY A 139 -8.48 14.24 3.98
CA GLY A 139 -7.94 13.00 4.55
C GLY A 139 -8.27 12.84 6.03
N LEU A 140 -8.26 13.93 6.80
CA LEU A 140 -8.65 13.91 8.22
C LEU A 140 -10.14 13.60 8.42
N ASP A 141 -11.01 14.18 7.59
CA ASP A 141 -12.45 13.92 7.63
C ASP A 141 -12.71 12.42 7.32
N MET A 142 -12.00 11.86 6.33
CA MET A 142 -12.06 10.44 5.98
C MET A 142 -11.59 9.51 7.10
N ILE A 143 -10.50 9.86 7.80
CA ILE A 143 -10.03 9.09 8.97
C ILE A 143 -11.12 9.04 10.04
N THR A 144 -11.78 10.18 10.29
CA THR A 144 -12.84 10.27 11.30
C THR A 144 -14.01 9.36 10.96
N ALA A 145 -14.50 9.41 9.71
CA ALA A 145 -15.56 8.54 9.24
C ALA A 145 -15.15 7.05 9.24
N GLY A 146 -13.93 6.74 8.79
CA GLY A 146 -13.39 5.37 8.78
C GLY A 146 -13.31 4.75 10.17
N LEU A 147 -12.88 5.51 11.17
CA LEU A 147 -12.85 5.08 12.58
C LEU A 147 -14.23 4.73 13.11
N GLN A 148 -15.23 5.58 12.83
CA GLN A 148 -16.61 5.35 13.28
C GLN A 148 -17.22 4.11 12.61
N VAL A 149 -17.14 4.05 11.28
CA VAL A 149 -17.72 2.95 10.50
C VAL A 149 -17.11 1.61 10.88
N ASP A 150 -15.79 1.53 11.04
CA ASP A 150 -15.16 0.28 11.48
C ASP A 150 -15.55 -0.10 12.90
N SER A 151 -15.48 0.84 13.85
CA SER A 151 -15.82 0.57 15.25
C SER A 151 -17.25 0.04 15.37
N GLU A 152 -18.19 0.67 14.68
CA GLU A 152 -19.59 0.24 14.67
C GLU A 152 -19.78 -1.11 13.97
N LEU A 153 -19.06 -1.37 12.86
CA LEU A 153 -19.13 -2.68 12.20
C LEU A 153 -18.61 -3.77 13.13
N ARG A 154 -17.47 -3.53 13.76
CA ARG A 154 -16.86 -4.45 14.71
C ARG A 154 -17.83 -4.76 15.84
N ASP A 155 -18.43 -3.75 16.47
CA ASP A 155 -19.39 -3.93 17.55
C ASP A 155 -20.61 -4.74 17.10
N LYS A 156 -21.13 -4.48 15.89
CA LYS A 156 -22.18 -5.30 15.28
C LYS A 156 -21.73 -6.75 15.08
N LEU A 157 -20.55 -6.99 14.49
CA LEU A 157 -20.04 -8.35 14.26
C LEU A 157 -19.84 -9.11 15.57
N PHE A 158 -19.35 -8.45 16.62
CA PHE A 158 -19.22 -9.05 17.96
C PHE A 158 -20.58 -9.40 18.55
N LYS A 159 -21.56 -8.50 18.44
CA LYS A 159 -22.92 -8.75 18.92
C LYS A 159 -23.56 -9.91 18.17
N ASP A 160 -23.50 -9.90 16.84
CA ASP A 160 -24.07 -10.95 15.98
C ASP A 160 -23.42 -12.31 16.25
N ALA A 161 -22.10 -12.34 16.42
CA ALA A 161 -21.37 -13.54 16.80
C ALA A 161 -21.79 -14.09 18.17
N THR A 162 -21.93 -13.20 19.15
CA THR A 162 -22.34 -13.57 20.51
C THR A 162 -23.78 -14.08 20.55
N GLU A 163 -24.69 -13.44 19.81
CA GLU A 163 -26.08 -13.89 19.67
C GLU A 163 -26.15 -15.25 18.97
N GLU A 164 -25.37 -15.46 17.90
CA GLU A 164 -25.34 -16.73 17.17
C GLU A 164 -24.76 -17.86 18.01
N GLN A 165 -23.67 -17.63 18.76
CA GLN A 165 -23.12 -18.63 19.67
C GLN A 165 -24.12 -19.02 20.77
N LYS A 166 -24.83 -18.05 21.36
CA LYS A 166 -25.90 -18.32 22.34
C LYS A 166 -27.03 -19.14 21.73
N ARG A 167 -27.44 -18.78 20.52
CA ARG A 167 -28.48 -19.48 19.77
C ARG A 167 -28.08 -20.93 19.51
N GLN A 168 -26.87 -21.18 19.00
CA GLN A 168 -26.39 -22.53 18.70
C GLN A 168 -26.26 -23.41 19.94
N ALA A 169 -25.75 -22.87 21.05
CA ALA A 169 -25.68 -23.62 22.30
C ALA A 169 -27.06 -23.99 22.85
N GLY A 170 -28.03 -23.06 22.79
CA GLY A 170 -29.42 -23.35 23.18
C GLY A 170 -30.09 -24.40 22.29
N ILE A 171 -29.78 -24.37 20.99
CA ILE A 171 -30.26 -25.36 20.02
C ILE A 171 -29.68 -26.75 20.28
N LEU A 172 -28.38 -26.82 20.59
CA LEU A 172 -27.63 -28.06 20.72
C LEU A 172 -27.60 -28.63 22.14
N GLY A 173 -28.12 -27.88 23.12
CA GLY A 173 -28.15 -28.27 24.53
C GLY A 173 -26.78 -28.19 25.19
N GLU A 174 -25.91 -27.28 24.76
CA GLU A 174 -24.61 -27.03 25.37
C GLU A 174 -24.73 -26.04 26.53
N ASN A 175 -24.01 -26.29 27.64
CA ASN A 175 -23.82 -25.28 28.67
C ASN A 175 -22.91 -24.17 28.10
N ASN A 176 -23.41 -22.94 28.11
CA ASN A 176 -22.77 -21.79 27.46
C ASN A 176 -22.40 -20.70 28.49
N ASP A 177 -22.03 -21.13 29.71
CA ASP A 177 -21.75 -20.24 30.84
C ASP A 177 -20.52 -19.35 30.60
N HIS A 178 -19.70 -19.66 29.59
CA HIS A 178 -18.55 -18.87 29.19
C HIS A 178 -18.52 -18.64 27.66
N ILE A 179 -18.60 -17.38 27.25
CA ILE A 179 -18.40 -16.95 25.86
C ILE A 179 -16.94 -16.58 25.69
N ASP A 180 -16.21 -17.35 24.88
CA ASP A 180 -14.81 -17.06 24.55
C ASP A 180 -14.74 -15.87 23.59
N THR A 181 -14.59 -14.68 24.17
CA THR A 181 -14.47 -13.42 23.42
C THR A 181 -13.19 -13.34 22.58
N LEU A 182 -12.14 -14.08 22.94
CA LEU A 182 -10.90 -14.16 22.17
C LEU A 182 -11.12 -14.99 20.90
N ALA A 183 -11.77 -16.15 21.01
CA ALA A 183 -12.12 -16.97 19.86
C ALA A 183 -13.04 -16.24 18.88
N ILE A 184 -14.07 -15.55 19.37
CA ILE A 184 -14.94 -14.70 18.53
C ILE A 184 -14.11 -13.60 17.84
N GLY A 185 -13.22 -12.93 18.58
CA GLY A 185 -12.40 -11.87 17.98
C GLY A 185 -11.44 -12.38 16.90
N ASN A 186 -10.88 -13.58 17.07
CA ASN A 186 -10.05 -14.22 16.05
C ASN A 186 -10.85 -14.55 14.79
N ILE A 187 -12.09 -15.03 14.93
CA ILE A 187 -13.01 -15.29 13.81
C ILE A 187 -13.32 -13.98 13.07
N ILE A 188 -13.63 -12.90 13.80
CA ILE A 188 -13.95 -11.59 13.23
C ILE A 188 -12.74 -10.98 12.49
N LEU A 189 -11.54 -11.11 13.06
CA LEU A 189 -10.29 -10.59 12.49
C LEU A 189 -9.63 -11.51 11.46
N ALA A 190 -10.18 -12.69 11.22
CA ALA A 190 -9.68 -13.61 10.22
C ALA A 190 -9.61 -12.93 8.84
N LYS A 191 -8.52 -13.18 8.12
CA LYS A 191 -8.32 -12.64 6.77
C LYS A 191 -9.22 -13.39 5.79
N THR A 192 -9.94 -12.64 4.96
CA THR A 192 -10.67 -13.20 3.82
C THR A 192 -9.79 -13.02 2.59
N LYS A 193 -9.21 -14.12 2.08
CA LYS A 193 -8.13 -14.10 1.07
C LYS A 193 -6.85 -13.46 1.62
N SER A 194 -6.66 -12.16 1.41
CA SER A 194 -5.44 -11.43 1.80
C SER A 194 -5.65 -10.41 2.93
N ASN A 195 -6.86 -9.86 3.07
CA ASN A 195 -7.15 -8.74 3.97
C ASN A 195 -8.31 -9.05 4.92
N ASN A 196 -8.28 -8.49 6.13
CA ASN A 196 -9.44 -8.52 7.04
C ASN A 196 -10.47 -7.44 6.64
N PHE A 197 -11.65 -7.46 7.27
CA PHE A 197 -12.72 -6.50 6.94
C PHE A 197 -12.30 -5.03 7.13
N SER A 198 -11.51 -4.76 8.17
CA SER A 198 -11.09 -3.42 8.55
C SER A 198 -10.14 -2.83 7.50
N GLN A 199 -9.13 -3.60 7.11
CA GLN A 199 -8.20 -3.24 6.03
C GLN A 199 -8.95 -2.95 4.73
N ARG A 200 -10.01 -3.69 4.43
CA ARG A 200 -10.85 -3.46 3.24
C ARG A 200 -11.65 -2.15 3.32
N ILE A 201 -12.10 -1.74 4.50
CA ILE A 201 -12.73 -0.42 4.70
C ILE A 201 -11.70 0.68 4.43
N TRP A 202 -10.51 0.57 5.02
CA TRP A 202 -9.43 1.55 4.86
C TRP A 202 -8.93 1.65 3.42
N THR A 203 -8.76 0.54 2.71
CA THR A 203 -8.39 0.54 1.28
C THR A 203 -9.43 1.30 0.45
N ASN A 204 -10.73 1.17 0.74
CA ASN A 204 -11.75 1.93 0.02
C ASN A 204 -11.66 3.44 0.31
N MET A 205 -11.29 3.83 1.54
CA MET A 205 -11.06 5.23 1.90
C MET A 205 -9.82 5.80 1.20
N ASP A 206 -8.73 5.04 1.12
CA ASP A 206 -7.51 5.47 0.43
C ASP A 206 -7.77 5.65 -1.09
N VAL A 207 -8.56 4.75 -1.70
CA VAL A 207 -9.00 4.88 -3.10
C VAL A 207 -9.86 6.14 -3.30
N LEU A 208 -10.77 6.44 -2.36
CA LEU A 208 -11.58 7.66 -2.39
C LEU A 208 -10.69 8.90 -2.33
N GLN A 209 -9.74 8.94 -1.40
CA GLN A 209 -8.80 10.04 -1.25
C GLN A 209 -7.98 10.28 -2.52
N ALA A 210 -7.48 9.21 -3.15
CA ALA A 210 -6.71 9.31 -4.39
C ALA A 210 -7.55 9.92 -5.53
N LYS A 211 -8.81 9.46 -5.69
CA LYS A 211 -9.74 10.01 -6.69
C LYS A 211 -10.09 11.47 -6.45
N LEU A 212 -10.32 11.85 -5.20
CA LEU A 212 -10.58 13.24 -4.84
C LEU A 212 -9.36 14.12 -5.12
N SER A 213 -8.18 13.67 -4.72
CA SER A 213 -6.92 14.38 -4.99
C SER A 213 -6.69 14.60 -6.49
N GLN A 214 -6.95 13.57 -7.31
CA GLN A 214 -6.87 13.65 -8.76
C GLN A 214 -7.90 14.65 -9.34
N THR A 215 -9.12 14.65 -8.82
CA THR A 215 -10.20 15.54 -9.29
C THR A 215 -9.88 17.00 -8.99
N ILE A 216 -9.43 17.29 -7.77
CA ILE A 216 -8.99 18.63 -7.35
C ILE A 216 -7.84 19.10 -8.25
N MET A 217 -6.82 18.25 -8.45
CA MET A 217 -5.65 18.59 -9.27
C MET A 217 -6.02 18.84 -10.74
N THR A 218 -6.94 18.05 -11.28
CA THR A 218 -7.43 18.23 -12.66
C THR A 218 -8.16 19.56 -12.81
N GLY A 219 -9.09 19.89 -11.89
CA GLY A 219 -9.85 21.15 -11.94
C GLY A 219 -8.94 22.38 -11.95
N ILE A 220 -7.93 22.37 -11.07
CA ILE A 220 -6.91 23.42 -10.97
C ILE A 220 -6.08 23.53 -12.26
N THR A 221 -5.62 22.41 -12.81
CA THR A 221 -4.76 22.41 -14.02
C THR A 221 -5.52 22.91 -15.25
N THR A 222 -6.81 22.62 -15.35
CA THR A 222 -7.66 23.05 -16.46
C THR A 222 -8.12 24.52 -16.39
N GLY A 223 -7.76 25.26 -15.34
CA GLY A 223 -8.13 26.67 -15.19
C GLY A 223 -9.63 26.92 -15.06
N GLN A 224 -10.38 25.96 -14.50
CA GLN A 224 -11.83 26.08 -14.34
C GLN A 224 -12.20 27.21 -13.39
N SER A 225 -13.35 27.86 -13.64
CA SER A 225 -13.88 28.86 -12.71
C SER A 225 -14.26 28.22 -11.37
N TYR A 226 -14.30 29.03 -10.31
CA TYR A 226 -14.66 28.59 -8.95
C TYR A 226 -15.96 27.77 -8.93
N ASP A 227 -17.02 28.29 -9.56
CA ASP A 227 -18.34 27.66 -9.54
C ASP A 227 -18.38 26.34 -10.30
N GLU A 228 -17.65 26.24 -11.42
CA GLU A 228 -17.57 25.01 -12.20
C GLU A 228 -16.77 23.94 -11.48
N MET A 229 -15.65 24.34 -10.86
CA MET A 229 -14.80 23.45 -10.08
C MET A 229 -15.56 22.92 -8.86
N ALA A 230 -16.23 23.79 -8.11
CA ALA A 230 -17.02 23.42 -6.94
C ALA A 230 -18.18 22.47 -7.32
N ARG A 231 -18.91 22.76 -8.40
CA ARG A 231 -19.99 21.87 -8.89
C ARG A 231 -19.46 20.49 -9.28
N ARG A 232 -18.42 20.44 -10.13
CA ARG A 232 -17.83 19.19 -10.60
C ARG A 232 -17.28 18.36 -9.45
N LEU A 233 -16.57 19.00 -8.51
CA LEU A 233 -16.01 18.34 -7.36
C LEU A 233 -17.11 17.79 -6.46
N LYS A 234 -18.17 18.56 -6.17
CA LYS A 234 -19.34 18.08 -5.41
C LYS A 234 -20.02 16.88 -6.08
N THR A 235 -20.21 16.91 -7.40
CA THR A 235 -20.80 15.79 -8.14
C THR A 235 -19.93 14.54 -8.07
N GLN A 236 -18.62 14.70 -8.26
CA GLN A 236 -17.68 13.57 -8.24
C GLN A 236 -17.51 13.01 -6.83
N VAL A 237 -17.37 13.86 -5.81
CA VAL A 237 -17.31 13.47 -4.40
C VAL A 237 -18.58 12.73 -4.02
N SER A 238 -19.77 13.23 -4.38
CA SER A 238 -21.03 12.56 -4.08
C SER A 238 -21.08 11.15 -4.69
N LYS A 239 -20.69 11.00 -5.96
CA LYS A 239 -20.64 9.70 -6.65
C LYS A 239 -19.63 8.75 -6.01
N ASP A 240 -18.42 9.23 -5.71
CA ASP A 240 -17.37 8.38 -5.15
C ASP A 240 -17.66 8.00 -3.69
N VAL A 241 -18.22 8.91 -2.89
CA VAL A 241 -18.72 8.61 -1.54
C VAL A 241 -19.80 7.54 -1.62
N GLN A 242 -20.82 7.68 -2.49
CA GLN A 242 -21.86 6.66 -2.67
C GLN A 242 -21.29 5.29 -3.06
N ASN A 243 -20.29 5.24 -3.94
CA ASN A 243 -19.62 4.00 -4.32
C ASN A 243 -18.95 3.33 -3.11
N VAL A 244 -18.28 4.12 -2.28
CA VAL A 244 -17.61 3.63 -1.06
C VAL A 244 -18.62 3.24 0.01
N THR A 245 -19.72 3.97 0.16
CA THR A 245 -20.85 3.60 1.03
C THR A 245 -21.39 2.23 0.64
N TYR A 246 -21.67 2.01 -0.65
CA TYR A 246 -22.14 0.72 -1.13
C TYR A 246 -21.10 -0.40 -0.93
N ALA A 247 -19.82 -0.12 -1.20
CA ALA A 247 -18.74 -1.06 -0.97
C ALA A 247 -18.64 -1.46 0.52
N THR A 248 -18.83 -0.51 1.42
CA THR A 248 -18.78 -0.73 2.88
C THR A 248 -19.98 -1.52 3.37
N GLN A 249 -21.20 -1.18 2.91
CA GLN A 249 -22.41 -1.96 3.20
C GLN A 249 -22.27 -3.42 2.74
N ARG A 250 -21.66 -3.62 1.55
CA ARG A 250 -21.38 -4.95 1.02
C ARG A 250 -20.37 -5.72 1.87
N ILE A 251 -19.30 -5.07 2.35
CA ILE A 251 -18.35 -5.67 3.30
C ILE A 251 -19.09 -6.09 4.58
N ALA A 252 -19.87 -5.19 5.15
CA ALA A 252 -20.62 -5.44 6.39
C ALA A 252 -21.52 -6.67 6.28
N ARG A 253 -22.34 -6.75 5.22
CA ARG A 253 -23.22 -7.91 4.97
C ARG A 253 -22.42 -9.20 4.82
N THR A 254 -21.39 -9.17 3.98
CA THR A 254 -20.58 -10.34 3.64
C THR A 254 -19.84 -10.90 4.86
N GLU A 255 -19.29 -10.01 5.69
CA GLU A 255 -18.55 -10.40 6.91
C GLU A 255 -19.48 -10.84 8.03
N ALA A 256 -20.66 -10.22 8.18
CA ALA A 256 -21.68 -10.70 9.12
C ALA A 256 -22.10 -12.14 8.80
N THR A 257 -22.37 -12.43 7.52
CA THR A 257 -22.73 -13.78 7.07
C THR A 257 -21.58 -14.77 7.25
N ARG A 258 -20.32 -14.36 6.95
CA ARG A 258 -19.13 -15.20 7.18
C ARG A 258 -18.98 -15.57 8.66
N VAL A 259 -18.99 -14.57 9.54
CA VAL A 259 -18.79 -14.76 10.99
C VAL A 259 -19.88 -15.66 11.57
N GLN A 260 -21.15 -15.42 11.22
CA GLN A 260 -22.27 -16.27 11.65
C GLN A 260 -22.08 -17.71 11.17
N THR A 261 -21.76 -17.91 9.89
CA THR A 261 -21.57 -19.25 9.32
C THR A 261 -20.42 -19.98 9.99
N GLU A 262 -19.30 -19.31 10.24
CA GLU A 262 -18.13 -19.92 10.89
C GLU A 262 -18.46 -20.39 12.31
N ILE A 263 -19.22 -19.61 13.07
CA ILE A 263 -19.69 -19.99 14.41
C ILE A 263 -20.64 -21.18 14.33
N THR A 264 -21.58 -21.18 13.40
CA THR A 264 -22.49 -22.31 13.19
C THR A 264 -21.69 -23.57 12.85
N MET A 265 -20.79 -23.51 11.87
CA MET A 265 -19.97 -24.65 11.43
C MET A 265 -19.08 -25.20 12.54
N ASN A 266 -18.45 -24.32 13.32
CA ASN A 266 -17.68 -24.73 14.49
C ASN A 266 -18.55 -25.38 15.57
N SER A 267 -19.81 -24.96 15.72
CA SER A 267 -20.76 -25.59 16.62
C SER A 267 -21.22 -26.97 16.13
N LEU A 268 -21.49 -27.12 14.82
CA LEU A 268 -21.86 -28.41 14.20
C LEU A 268 -20.76 -29.45 14.36
N LYS A 269 -19.50 -29.08 14.04
CA LYS A 269 -18.33 -29.95 14.17
C LYS A 269 -18.10 -30.38 15.63
N ARG A 270 -18.17 -29.45 16.58
CA ARG A 270 -18.02 -29.75 18.03
C ARG A 270 -19.09 -30.69 18.57
N ASN A 271 -20.30 -30.65 18.00
CA ASN A 271 -21.41 -31.50 18.41
C ASN A 271 -21.56 -32.78 17.57
N GLY A 272 -20.64 -33.02 16.64
CA GLY A 272 -20.58 -34.24 15.87
C GLY A 272 -21.67 -34.38 14.82
N TYR A 273 -22.13 -33.29 14.18
CA TYR A 273 -23.08 -33.38 13.06
C TYR A 273 -22.34 -33.55 11.73
N ASP A 274 -22.61 -34.63 10.99
CA ASP A 274 -22.08 -34.84 9.64
C ASP A 274 -22.92 -34.15 8.56
N PHE A 275 -24.18 -33.81 8.83
CA PHE A 275 -25.09 -33.18 7.87
C PHE A 275 -25.53 -31.77 8.27
N CYS A 276 -25.64 -30.90 7.27
CA CYS A 276 -26.18 -29.56 7.39
C CYS A 276 -27.14 -29.26 6.23
N LYS A 277 -28.11 -28.37 6.49
CA LYS A 277 -29.04 -27.85 5.49
C LYS A 277 -28.68 -26.40 5.14
N TRP A 278 -28.69 -26.11 3.86
CA TRP A 278 -28.56 -24.77 3.31
C TRP A 278 -29.89 -24.03 3.37
N TYR A 279 -29.89 -22.86 4.00
CA TYR A 279 -31.04 -21.96 4.09
C TYR A 279 -30.78 -20.74 3.22
N LYS A 280 -31.59 -20.60 2.18
CA LYS A 280 -31.54 -19.46 1.26
C LYS A 280 -32.13 -18.23 1.94
N GLU A 281 -31.53 -17.06 1.71
CA GLU A 281 -32.23 -15.82 2.03
C GLU A 281 -33.48 -15.66 1.11
N PRO A 282 -34.52 -14.92 1.53
CA PRO A 282 -35.74 -14.73 0.75
C PRO A 282 -35.49 -14.24 -0.69
N SER A 283 -34.46 -13.41 -0.90
CA SER A 283 -34.07 -12.84 -2.18
C SER A 283 -32.80 -13.47 -2.78
N ALA A 284 -32.54 -14.75 -2.46
CA ALA A 284 -31.32 -15.43 -2.89
C ALA A 284 -31.11 -15.35 -4.41
N CYS A 285 -29.85 -15.10 -4.81
CA CYS A 285 -29.47 -15.05 -6.22
C CYS A 285 -29.61 -16.43 -6.90
N HIS A 286 -29.47 -16.47 -8.23
CA HIS A 286 -29.53 -17.71 -9.00
C HIS A 286 -28.58 -18.79 -8.47
N ASP A 287 -27.33 -18.44 -8.18
CA ASP A 287 -26.32 -19.40 -7.70
C ASP A 287 -26.67 -19.97 -6.32
N CYS A 288 -27.08 -19.10 -5.38
CA CYS A 288 -27.52 -19.55 -4.05
C CYS A 288 -28.81 -20.37 -4.13
N ALA A 289 -29.70 -20.04 -5.06
CA ALA A 289 -30.92 -20.81 -5.30
C ALA A 289 -30.60 -22.20 -5.87
N LEU A 290 -29.63 -22.32 -6.78
CA LEU A 290 -29.13 -23.60 -7.28
C LEU A 290 -28.56 -24.44 -6.13
N ILE A 291 -27.64 -23.89 -5.34
CA ILE A 291 -27.03 -24.59 -4.19
C ILE A 291 -28.11 -25.06 -3.19
N GLY A 292 -29.05 -24.19 -2.86
CA GLY A 292 -30.10 -24.51 -1.89
C GLY A 292 -31.21 -25.45 -2.42
N ASN A 293 -31.36 -25.58 -3.74
CA ASN A 293 -32.35 -26.47 -4.36
C ASN A 293 -31.75 -27.80 -4.85
N GLN A 294 -30.42 -27.89 -4.94
CA GLN A 294 -29.71 -29.08 -5.40
C GLN A 294 -29.99 -30.25 -4.46
N ASP A 295 -30.36 -31.39 -5.03
CA ASP A 295 -30.48 -32.65 -4.29
C ASP A 295 -29.18 -33.43 -4.42
N ASN A 296 -28.48 -33.60 -3.31
CA ASN A 296 -27.19 -34.32 -3.25
C ASN A 296 -27.37 -35.79 -2.85
N GLY A 297 -28.57 -36.36 -3.02
CA GLY A 297 -28.91 -37.72 -2.61
C GLY A 297 -29.39 -37.84 -1.16
N TRP A 298 -29.52 -36.71 -0.47
CA TRP A 298 -29.98 -36.61 0.93
C TRP A 298 -31.18 -35.68 1.08
N GLY A 299 -31.72 -35.17 -0.03
CA GLY A 299 -32.78 -34.17 -0.09
C GLY A 299 -32.26 -32.79 -0.51
N LYS A 300 -33.20 -31.89 -0.83
CA LYS A 300 -32.90 -30.55 -1.37
C LYS A 300 -32.12 -29.69 -0.38
N GLY A 301 -30.96 -29.20 -0.82
CA GLY A 301 -30.11 -28.29 -0.06
C GLY A 301 -29.43 -28.95 1.14
N ILE A 302 -29.37 -30.29 1.20
CA ILE A 302 -28.72 -31.03 2.28
C ILE A 302 -27.31 -31.44 1.82
N TYR A 303 -26.33 -31.14 2.66
CA TYR A 303 -24.92 -31.37 2.41
C TYR A 303 -24.28 -32.06 3.61
N LYS A 304 -23.18 -32.76 3.35
CA LYS A 304 -22.26 -33.09 4.44
C LYS A 304 -21.51 -31.84 4.87
N VAL A 305 -21.19 -31.73 6.16
CA VAL A 305 -20.46 -30.59 6.73
C VAL A 305 -19.09 -30.38 6.07
N LYS A 306 -18.49 -31.44 5.52
CA LYS A 306 -17.23 -31.38 4.76
C LYS A 306 -17.40 -30.91 3.30
N ASP A 307 -18.58 -31.11 2.71
CA ASP A 307 -18.84 -30.91 1.27
C ASP A 307 -19.71 -29.66 1.01
N VAL A 308 -20.18 -28.99 2.07
CA VAL A 308 -21.02 -27.79 1.94
C VAL A 308 -20.20 -26.63 1.34
N PRO A 309 -20.74 -25.93 0.32
CA PRO A 309 -20.07 -24.76 -0.23
C PRO A 309 -19.81 -23.68 0.82
N THR A 310 -18.66 -23.02 0.73
CA THR A 310 -18.28 -21.96 1.66
C THR A 310 -19.20 -20.73 1.50
N ILE A 311 -19.80 -20.28 2.59
CA ILE A 311 -20.53 -19.00 2.65
C ILE A 311 -19.56 -17.93 3.16
N PRO A 312 -19.48 -16.75 2.53
CA PRO A 312 -20.31 -16.24 1.44
C PRO A 312 -19.85 -16.67 0.04
N VAL A 313 -20.80 -17.07 -0.81
CA VAL A 313 -20.54 -17.53 -2.20
C VAL A 313 -20.25 -16.36 -3.14
N HIS A 314 -20.93 -15.23 -2.93
CA HIS A 314 -20.82 -14.02 -3.74
C HIS A 314 -20.91 -12.78 -2.85
N PRO A 315 -20.54 -11.60 -3.36
CA PRO A 315 -20.75 -10.35 -2.63
C PRO A 315 -22.26 -10.15 -2.35
N ASN A 316 -22.60 -9.68 -1.14
CA ASN A 316 -23.97 -9.54 -0.61
C ASN A 316 -24.69 -10.86 -0.28
N CYS A 317 -24.04 -12.03 -0.29
CA CYS A 317 -24.69 -13.27 0.13
C CYS A 317 -25.10 -13.19 1.61
N ARG A 318 -26.38 -13.47 1.92
CA ARG A 318 -26.89 -13.65 3.30
C ARG A 318 -27.53 -15.03 3.54
N CYS A 319 -27.11 -16.02 2.78
CA CYS A 319 -27.54 -17.40 3.04
C CYS A 319 -26.93 -17.92 4.34
N ALA A 320 -27.55 -18.94 4.93
CA ALA A 320 -27.10 -19.53 6.18
C ALA A 320 -27.05 -21.05 6.08
N VAL A 321 -26.30 -21.68 6.97
CA VAL A 321 -26.33 -23.13 7.17
C VAL A 321 -26.88 -23.45 8.56
N GLY A 322 -27.44 -24.63 8.73
CA GLY A 322 -27.87 -25.11 10.03
C GLY A 322 -27.80 -26.63 10.13
N ALA A 323 -27.80 -27.13 11.37
CA ALA A 323 -27.84 -28.57 11.64
C ALA A 323 -29.02 -29.22 10.90
N TYR A 324 -28.80 -30.41 10.35
CA TYR A 324 -29.85 -31.26 9.80
C TYR A 324 -29.59 -32.72 10.15
N TRP A 325 -30.64 -33.53 10.15
CA TRP A 325 -30.56 -34.95 10.46
C TRP A 325 -31.22 -35.76 9.35
N VAL A 326 -30.49 -36.72 8.81
CA VAL A 326 -30.97 -37.64 7.77
C VAL A 326 -31.31 -38.97 8.42
N ASP A 327 -32.57 -39.39 8.32
CA ASP A 327 -33.02 -40.65 8.90
C ASP A 327 -32.29 -41.85 8.28
N GLU A 328 -32.09 -42.90 9.08
CA GLU A 328 -31.46 -44.17 8.66
C GLU A 328 -30.00 -44.06 8.17
N LYS A 329 -29.30 -42.95 8.50
CA LYS A 329 -27.89 -42.71 8.17
C LYS A 329 -27.02 -42.43 9.39
N ASN A 330 -25.70 -42.61 9.23
CA ASN A 330 -24.74 -42.15 10.23
C ASN A 330 -24.64 -40.62 10.14
N ASN A 331 -25.19 -39.93 11.13
CA ASN A 331 -25.17 -38.47 11.23
C ASN A 331 -24.01 -37.95 12.08
N LEU A 332 -23.14 -38.84 12.57
CA LEU A 332 -22.00 -38.48 13.40
C LEU A 332 -20.83 -38.03 12.51
N TYR A 333 -20.34 -36.82 12.76
CA TYR A 333 -19.13 -36.32 12.12
C TYR A 333 -17.94 -37.19 12.54
N GLU A 334 -17.40 -37.96 11.60
CA GLU A 334 -16.15 -38.70 11.80
C GLU A 334 -15.01 -37.67 11.85
N THR A 335 -14.49 -37.42 13.05
CA THR A 335 -13.27 -36.63 13.18
C THR A 335 -12.13 -37.37 12.49
N PRO A 336 -11.36 -36.75 11.59
CA PRO A 336 -10.12 -37.33 11.09
C PRO A 336 -9.26 -37.76 12.28
N ASN A 337 -8.59 -38.90 12.14
CA ASN A 337 -7.79 -39.52 13.19
C ASN A 337 -6.77 -38.49 13.76
N TYR A 338 -6.66 -38.40 15.09
CA TYR A 338 -5.97 -37.32 15.84
C TYR A 338 -4.47 -37.14 15.51
N ASN A 339 -3.90 -38.01 14.69
CA ASN A 339 -2.52 -37.97 14.21
C ASN A 339 -2.34 -37.20 12.89
N GLU A 340 -3.41 -36.92 12.13
CA GLU A 340 -3.32 -36.05 10.94
C GLU A 340 -3.43 -34.57 11.31
N GLN A 341 -4.11 -34.20 12.40
CA GLN A 341 -4.17 -32.79 12.83
C GLN A 341 -2.83 -32.27 13.37
N SER A 342 -1.94 -33.12 13.89
CA SER A 342 -0.60 -32.68 14.31
C SER A 342 0.36 -32.54 13.12
N GLU A 343 0.17 -33.33 12.06
CA GLU A 343 0.87 -33.19 10.78
C GLU A 343 0.27 -32.10 9.90
N GLU A 344 -1.03 -31.79 10.01
CA GLU A 344 -1.72 -30.73 9.29
C GLU A 344 -1.59 -29.39 10.03
N LEU A 345 -1.61 -29.32 11.37
CA LEU A 345 -1.09 -28.14 12.09
C LEU A 345 0.44 -28.02 11.92
N GLY A 346 1.16 -29.12 11.72
CA GLY A 346 2.59 -29.14 11.38
C GLY A 346 2.87 -28.67 9.96
N ARG A 347 2.01 -29.00 8.99
CA ARG A 347 2.02 -28.56 7.59
C ARG A 347 1.43 -27.15 7.43
N ILE A 348 0.44 -26.74 8.21
CA ILE A 348 -0.09 -25.36 8.27
C ILE A 348 0.92 -24.45 8.98
N LYS A 349 1.68 -24.95 9.97
CA LYS A 349 2.85 -24.23 10.51
C LYS A 349 4.06 -24.22 9.55
N LYS A 350 4.12 -25.11 8.56
CA LYS A 350 5.18 -25.14 7.52
C LYS A 350 4.76 -24.57 6.16
N VAL A 351 3.47 -24.30 5.94
CA VAL A 351 2.88 -23.75 4.70
C VAL A 351 1.96 -22.59 5.08
N GLN A 352 2.59 -21.58 5.66
CA GLN A 352 2.37 -20.15 5.47
C GLN A 352 3.19 -19.51 6.57
N GLU A 353 4.49 -19.48 6.34
CA GLU A 353 5.26 -18.39 6.89
C GLU A 353 4.53 -17.11 6.44
N ASN A 354 3.91 -16.39 7.38
CA ASN A 354 3.29 -15.10 7.08
C ASN A 354 4.31 -14.32 6.23
N ASN A 355 3.94 -13.79 5.06
CA ASN A 355 4.89 -13.11 4.18
C ASN A 355 5.66 -12.02 4.95
N THR A 356 4.97 -11.33 5.87
CA THR A 356 5.57 -10.42 6.86
C THR A 356 6.63 -11.09 7.74
N ALA A 357 6.40 -12.30 8.25
CA ALA A 357 7.35 -13.04 9.10
C ALA A 357 8.58 -13.53 8.30
N LYS A 358 8.38 -13.99 7.06
CA LYS A 358 9.49 -14.35 6.16
C LYS A 358 10.35 -13.12 5.88
N LEU A 359 9.71 -12.04 5.47
CA LEU A 359 10.35 -10.76 5.19
C LEU A 359 11.11 -10.22 6.41
N ASN A 360 10.49 -10.20 7.59
CA ASN A 360 11.14 -9.75 8.82
C ASN A 360 12.35 -10.63 9.17
N ARG A 361 12.26 -11.95 8.97
CA ARG A 361 13.40 -12.85 9.21
C ARG A 361 14.54 -12.55 8.22
N LEU A 362 14.24 -12.51 6.93
CA LEU A 362 15.22 -12.20 5.89
C LEU A 362 15.88 -10.86 6.17
N PHE A 363 15.10 -9.81 6.41
CA PHE A 363 15.59 -8.48 6.72
C PHE A 363 16.50 -8.47 7.95
N ASN A 364 16.13 -9.14 9.04
CA ASN A 364 16.94 -9.15 10.27
C ASN A 364 18.21 -10.00 10.14
N SER A 365 18.17 -11.08 9.36
CA SER A 365 19.31 -11.99 9.19
C SER A 365 20.31 -11.55 8.12
N LEU A 366 19.85 -10.78 7.12
CA LEU A 366 20.66 -10.41 5.98
C LEU A 366 21.63 -9.27 6.33
N ASN A 367 22.92 -9.56 6.14
CA ASN A 367 24.00 -8.59 6.23
C ASN A 367 24.52 -8.28 4.82
N ILE A 368 24.33 -7.03 4.37
CA ILE A 368 24.68 -6.62 3.01
C ILE A 368 26.16 -6.81 2.67
N LYS A 369 27.07 -6.72 3.66
CA LYS A 369 28.52 -6.88 3.46
C LYS A 369 28.93 -8.26 2.95
N THR A 370 28.13 -9.28 3.28
CA THR A 370 28.40 -10.68 2.93
C THR A 370 27.34 -11.29 2.01
N ALA A 371 26.23 -10.59 1.81
CA ALA A 371 25.13 -11.07 0.96
C ALA A 371 25.52 -11.06 -0.52
N LYS A 372 25.01 -12.05 -1.25
CA LYS A 372 25.08 -12.14 -2.71
C LYS A 372 23.86 -11.48 -3.34
N ALA A 373 23.93 -11.23 -4.65
CA ALA A 373 22.78 -10.73 -5.42
C ALA A 373 21.49 -11.56 -5.20
N ASP A 374 21.59 -12.89 -5.20
CA ASP A 374 20.43 -13.79 -5.00
C ASP A 374 19.76 -13.60 -3.64
N ASP A 375 20.54 -13.37 -2.57
CA ASP A 375 20.00 -13.14 -1.22
C ASP A 375 19.19 -11.82 -1.16
N ILE A 376 19.67 -10.81 -1.88
CA ILE A 376 19.02 -9.50 -1.99
C ILE A 376 17.75 -9.59 -2.84
N ILE A 377 17.78 -10.35 -3.94
CA ILE A 377 16.61 -10.66 -4.77
C ILE A 377 15.55 -11.41 -3.94
N GLU A 378 15.94 -12.38 -3.12
CA GLU A 378 14.98 -13.09 -2.26
C GLU A 378 14.31 -12.14 -1.25
N LEU A 379 15.10 -11.24 -0.62
CA LEU A 379 14.57 -10.21 0.27
C LEU A 379 13.57 -9.30 -0.44
N GLY A 380 13.91 -8.82 -1.64
CA GLY A 380 13.03 -7.94 -2.41
C GLY A 380 11.79 -8.65 -2.93
N ASN A 381 11.85 -9.93 -3.28
CA ASN A 381 10.69 -10.75 -3.63
C ASN A 381 9.73 -10.88 -2.45
N ALA A 382 10.26 -11.15 -1.25
CA ALA A 382 9.45 -11.20 -0.03
C ALA A 382 8.77 -9.84 0.25
N PHE A 383 9.49 -8.73 0.02
CA PHE A 383 8.96 -7.37 0.14
C PHE A 383 7.86 -7.08 -0.89
N ASN A 384 8.10 -7.40 -2.16
CA ASN A 384 7.14 -7.22 -3.23
C ASN A 384 5.87 -8.03 -2.98
N LYS A 385 5.96 -9.27 -2.49
CA LYS A 385 4.79 -10.11 -2.16
C LYS A 385 3.98 -9.62 -0.96
N GLU A 386 4.63 -9.02 0.03
CA GLU A 386 3.95 -8.47 1.21
C GLU A 386 3.23 -7.17 0.89
N TYR A 387 3.88 -6.28 0.14
CA TYR A 387 3.38 -4.92 -0.12
C TYR A 387 2.85 -4.70 -1.53
N ASN A 388 2.89 -5.71 -2.40
CA ASN A 388 2.45 -5.62 -3.79
C ASN A 388 3.01 -4.38 -4.52
N ILE A 389 4.32 -4.20 -4.45
CA ILE A 389 5.00 -3.00 -4.97
C ILE A 389 4.86 -2.90 -6.48
N GLN A 390 4.90 -4.04 -7.20
CA GLN A 390 4.70 -4.09 -8.65
C GLN A 390 3.39 -3.42 -9.13
N ASP A 391 2.30 -3.53 -8.35
CA ASP A 391 1.01 -2.93 -8.71
C ASP A 391 0.92 -1.45 -8.32
N ASN A 392 1.93 -0.94 -7.62
CA ASN A 392 2.01 0.41 -7.08
C ASN A 392 3.25 1.18 -7.59
N LEU A 393 3.87 0.74 -8.69
CA LEU A 393 4.98 1.46 -9.32
C LEU A 393 4.55 2.89 -9.67
N GLY A 394 5.44 3.86 -9.41
CA GLY A 394 5.18 5.29 -9.54
C GLY A 394 4.38 5.91 -8.39
N ASN A 395 3.78 5.11 -7.49
CA ASN A 395 3.16 5.61 -6.26
C ASN A 395 4.24 5.79 -5.18
N LYS A 396 5.00 6.88 -5.31
CA LYS A 396 6.15 7.22 -4.45
C LYS A 396 5.81 7.15 -2.97
N SER A 397 4.68 7.70 -2.56
CA SER A 397 4.24 7.69 -1.16
C SER A 397 3.93 6.29 -0.65
N TYR A 398 3.29 5.43 -1.46
CA TYR A 398 3.02 4.05 -1.07
C TYR A 398 4.31 3.26 -0.86
N ILE A 399 5.25 3.38 -1.80
CA ILE A 399 6.55 2.69 -1.73
C ILE A 399 7.36 3.18 -0.53
N SER A 400 7.44 4.49 -0.31
CA SER A 400 8.09 5.06 0.88
C SER A 400 7.45 4.58 2.19
N ASN A 401 6.12 4.47 2.25
CA ASN A 401 5.42 3.96 3.44
C ASN A 401 5.66 2.46 3.69
N ALA A 402 5.86 1.67 2.63
CA ALA A 402 6.23 0.27 2.76
C ALA A 402 7.67 0.15 3.28
N LEU A 403 8.60 0.95 2.75
CA LEU A 403 10.00 1.00 3.17
C LEU A 403 10.15 1.52 4.61
N SER A 404 9.33 2.50 5.03
CA SER A 404 9.43 3.13 6.35
C SER A 404 9.16 2.19 7.53
N LYS A 405 8.67 0.98 7.26
CA LYS A 405 8.47 -0.08 8.27
C LYS A 405 9.77 -0.80 8.63
N TYR A 406 10.80 -0.66 7.79
CA TYR A 406 12.07 -1.38 7.89
C TYR A 406 13.25 -0.43 8.06
N ARG A 407 13.18 0.77 7.47
CA ARG A 407 14.20 1.81 7.55
C ARG A 407 13.57 3.17 7.81
N ASP A 408 14.36 4.11 8.31
CA ASP A 408 13.94 5.50 8.32
C ASP A 408 13.89 6.03 6.89
N VAL A 409 12.79 6.68 6.51
CA VAL A 409 12.53 7.23 5.17
C VAL A 409 11.92 8.61 5.36
N GLY A 410 12.15 9.54 4.43
CA GLY A 410 11.44 10.83 4.45
C GLY A 410 12.26 12.06 4.82
N GLU A 411 13.58 11.92 5.02
CA GLU A 411 14.46 13.07 5.26
C GLU A 411 15.07 13.58 3.95
N ASP A 412 15.01 14.90 3.73
CA ASP A 412 15.65 15.54 2.59
C ASP A 412 17.10 15.93 2.92
N ILE A 413 17.87 16.38 1.91
CA ILE A 413 19.24 16.84 2.15
C ILE A 413 19.22 18.10 3.04
N PRO A 414 19.90 18.08 4.21
CA PRO A 414 19.96 19.22 5.11
C PRO A 414 20.46 20.49 4.43
N GLU A 415 19.91 21.65 4.81
CA GLU A 415 20.30 22.95 4.21
C GLU A 415 21.81 23.22 4.29
N LYS A 416 22.47 22.74 5.34
CA LYS A 416 23.93 22.84 5.55
C LYS A 416 24.77 22.06 4.52
N SER A 417 24.22 20.99 3.96
CA SER A 417 24.91 20.08 3.05
C SER A 417 24.80 20.52 1.59
N TRP A 418 24.10 21.62 1.29
CA TRP A 418 24.05 22.16 -0.06
C TRP A 418 25.28 23.03 -0.37
N ALA A 419 25.99 22.69 -1.45
CA ALA A 419 27.08 23.49 -1.97
C ALA A 419 26.56 24.84 -2.50
N LYS A 420 27.33 25.90 -2.25
CA LYS A 420 27.07 27.23 -2.83
C LYS A 420 27.12 27.17 -4.36
N GLY A 421 26.15 27.81 -5.01
CA GLY A 421 25.97 27.79 -6.46
C GLY A 421 24.93 26.78 -6.96
N SER A 422 24.30 26.03 -6.06
CA SER A 422 23.20 25.11 -6.39
C SER A 422 22.01 25.84 -7.03
N ASN A 423 21.51 25.29 -8.13
CA ASN A 423 20.32 25.74 -8.82
C ASN A 423 19.06 25.40 -8.01
N ARG A 424 18.15 26.37 -7.86
CA ARG A 424 16.95 26.23 -7.04
C ARG A 424 15.99 25.14 -7.52
N GLN A 425 15.79 25.00 -8.84
CA GLN A 425 14.88 23.99 -9.38
C GLN A 425 15.43 22.59 -9.13
N ILE A 426 16.66 22.34 -9.55
CA ILE A 426 17.29 21.01 -9.42
C ILE A 426 17.45 20.62 -7.95
N LYS A 427 17.73 21.59 -7.07
CA LYS A 427 17.73 21.39 -5.62
C LYS A 427 16.37 20.91 -5.10
N ASN A 428 15.25 21.46 -5.59
CA ASN A 428 13.93 21.01 -5.18
C ASN A 428 13.62 19.61 -5.72
N ASP A 429 13.98 19.31 -6.97
CA ASP A 429 13.78 18.00 -7.59
C ASP A 429 14.54 16.90 -6.82
N LEU A 430 15.79 17.19 -6.42
CA LEU A 430 16.59 16.30 -5.59
C LEU A 430 16.00 16.14 -4.19
N LYS A 431 15.59 17.23 -3.52
CA LYS A 431 14.92 17.14 -2.21
C LYS A 431 13.67 16.27 -2.28
N GLN A 432 12.88 16.42 -3.34
CA GLN A 432 11.72 15.59 -3.57
C GLN A 432 12.11 14.12 -3.68
N ALA A 433 13.08 13.77 -4.53
CA ALA A 433 13.52 12.39 -4.67
C ALA A 433 14.09 11.79 -3.37
N PHE A 434 15.00 12.51 -2.68
CA PHE A 434 15.57 12.06 -1.40
C PHE A 434 14.51 11.83 -0.32
N SER A 435 13.44 12.65 -0.30
CA SER A 435 12.34 12.47 0.65
C SER A 435 11.55 11.17 0.46
N HIS A 436 11.82 10.39 -0.59
CA HIS A 436 11.20 9.09 -0.81
C HIS A 436 12.13 7.90 -0.56
N TYR A 437 13.42 8.16 -0.31
CA TYR A 437 14.46 7.16 -0.14
C TYR A 437 14.85 6.96 1.34
N PRO A 438 15.60 5.87 1.63
CA PRO A 438 16.17 5.66 2.96
C PRO A 438 16.97 6.88 3.42
N LYS A 439 16.76 7.27 4.68
CA LYS A 439 17.41 8.41 5.32
C LYS A 439 18.93 8.31 5.26
N GLU A 440 19.48 7.10 5.43
CA GLU A 440 20.92 6.87 5.46
C GLU A 440 21.61 7.30 4.15
N TRP A 441 20.88 7.33 3.02
CA TRP A 441 21.43 7.82 1.76
C TRP A 441 21.68 9.33 1.79
N SER A 442 20.84 10.10 2.49
CA SER A 442 21.09 11.53 2.70
C SER A 442 22.24 11.78 3.69
N GLU A 443 22.46 10.86 4.63
CA GLU A 443 23.53 10.93 5.64
C GLU A 443 24.92 10.64 5.07
N TYR A 444 25.03 10.07 3.85
CA TYR A 444 26.30 10.05 3.12
C TYR A 444 26.89 11.45 2.92
N LEU A 445 26.07 12.49 3.01
CA LEU A 445 26.50 13.88 2.99
C LEU A 445 26.90 14.45 4.36
N ASP A 446 27.03 13.62 5.39
CA ASP A 446 27.55 14.05 6.69
C ASP A 446 29.03 14.42 6.58
N ASN A 447 29.29 15.72 6.52
CA ASN A 447 30.58 16.36 6.22
C ASN A 447 30.97 16.41 4.73
N GLU A 448 30.04 16.09 3.82
CA GLU A 448 30.17 16.36 2.39
C GLU A 448 29.10 17.37 1.91
N TYR A 449 29.18 17.74 0.63
CA TYR A 449 28.32 18.75 0.02
C TYR A 449 27.69 18.24 -1.27
N MET A 450 26.40 18.51 -1.46
CA MET A 450 25.67 18.29 -2.72
C MET A 450 25.54 19.59 -3.52
N LEU A 451 25.97 19.58 -4.78
CA LEU A 451 25.79 20.63 -5.76
C LEU A 451 24.68 20.24 -6.73
N ALA A 452 23.57 20.97 -6.70
CA ALA A 452 22.51 20.84 -7.70
C ALA A 452 22.82 21.71 -8.93
N GLY A 453 23.30 21.12 -10.01
CA GLY A 453 23.67 21.83 -11.23
C GLY A 453 22.58 21.82 -12.30
N LYS A 454 22.47 22.89 -13.09
CA LYS A 454 21.60 22.90 -14.28
C LYS A 454 22.44 22.76 -15.55
N ALA A 455 22.21 21.72 -16.34
CA ALA A 455 22.87 21.49 -17.64
C ALA A 455 21.91 21.76 -18.81
N GLU A 456 22.44 21.88 -20.02
CA GLU A 456 21.64 22.23 -21.21
C GLU A 456 21.03 20.99 -21.90
N ASP A 457 21.76 19.88 -21.91
CA ASP A 457 21.56 18.73 -22.78
C ASP A 457 21.38 17.40 -22.03
N ARG A 458 22.03 17.18 -20.88
CA ARG A 458 21.96 15.89 -20.16
C ARG A 458 21.98 15.98 -18.63
N GLY A 459 21.60 14.88 -17.98
CA GLY A 459 21.86 14.63 -16.56
C GLY A 459 23.20 13.92 -16.36
N PHE A 460 23.83 14.11 -15.20
CA PHE A 460 24.95 13.28 -14.75
C PHE A 460 25.26 13.49 -13.26
N TYR A 461 25.87 12.48 -12.65
CA TYR A 461 26.47 12.51 -11.32
C TYR A 461 28.00 12.41 -11.40
N VAL A 462 28.70 13.20 -10.57
CA VAL A 462 30.15 13.08 -10.35
C VAL A 462 30.55 13.45 -8.92
N ARG A 463 31.59 12.81 -8.37
CA ARG A 463 32.11 13.06 -7.02
C ARG A 463 33.21 14.13 -6.97
N TRP A 464 32.92 15.30 -7.54
CA TRP A 464 33.72 16.52 -7.34
C TRP A 464 32.85 17.76 -7.60
N TYR A 465 33.37 18.96 -7.30
CA TYR A 465 32.72 20.21 -7.69
C TYR A 465 32.84 20.42 -9.20
N ALA A 466 31.76 20.14 -9.93
CA ALA A 466 31.76 20.11 -11.38
C ALA A 466 31.15 21.35 -12.02
N THR A 467 31.45 21.52 -13.30
CA THR A 467 30.74 22.43 -14.21
C THR A 467 29.62 21.71 -14.94
N GLN A 468 28.82 22.44 -15.71
CA GLN A 468 27.77 21.89 -16.59
C GLN A 468 28.27 20.83 -17.58
N LYS A 469 29.58 20.77 -17.85
CA LYS A 469 30.21 19.78 -18.75
C LYS A 469 30.90 18.64 -18.00
N GLY A 470 30.77 18.55 -16.67
CA GLY A 470 31.44 17.54 -15.85
C GLY A 470 32.89 17.89 -15.45
N ASN A 471 33.51 18.91 -16.05
CA ASN A 471 34.89 19.30 -15.72
C ASN A 471 35.00 19.99 -14.36
N THR A 472 36.14 19.83 -13.68
CA THR A 472 36.47 20.55 -12.44
C THR A 472 36.71 22.04 -12.74
N LYS A 473 36.13 22.94 -11.94
CA LYS A 473 36.38 24.39 -12.07
C LYS A 473 36.20 25.10 -10.73
N MET A 474 37.01 26.14 -10.52
CA MET A 474 36.83 27.04 -9.38
C MET A 474 35.46 27.75 -9.45
N PRO A 475 34.68 27.76 -8.35
CA PRO A 475 33.35 28.36 -8.36
C PRO A 475 33.39 29.86 -8.64
N THR A 476 32.42 30.37 -9.41
CA THR A 476 32.31 31.80 -9.74
C THR A 476 31.94 32.68 -8.55
N TRP A 477 31.40 32.08 -7.47
CA TRP A 477 31.20 32.78 -6.20
C TRP A 477 32.51 32.96 -5.42
N LEU A 478 33.52 32.13 -5.69
CA LEU A 478 34.82 32.13 -5.00
C LEU A 478 35.84 33.02 -5.73
N VAL A 479 35.89 32.95 -7.07
CA VAL A 479 36.86 33.69 -7.91
C VAL A 479 36.20 34.41 -9.08
N LYS A 480 36.80 35.53 -9.48
CA LYS A 480 36.51 36.24 -10.74
C LYS A 480 37.79 36.34 -11.56
N GLY A 481 37.95 35.46 -12.55
CA GLY A 481 39.23 35.27 -13.24
C GLY A 481 40.27 34.71 -12.27
N ASN A 482 41.47 35.32 -12.22
CA ASN A 482 42.57 34.90 -11.35
C ASN A 482 42.58 35.61 -9.98
N ARG A 483 41.47 36.25 -9.59
CA ARG A 483 41.35 37.00 -8.32
C ARG A 483 40.20 36.46 -7.47
N LEU A 484 40.37 36.52 -6.15
CA LEU A 484 39.28 36.26 -5.21
C LEU A 484 38.15 37.27 -5.41
N ARG A 485 36.91 36.82 -5.21
CA ARG A 485 35.74 37.69 -5.28
C ARG A 485 35.66 38.59 -4.04
N GLU A 486 35.08 39.77 -4.18
CA GLU A 486 34.86 40.69 -3.06
C GLU A 486 34.04 40.02 -1.95
N GLY A 487 34.51 40.11 -0.71
CA GLY A 487 33.90 39.44 0.46
C GLY A 487 34.33 37.98 0.70
N VAL A 488 35.19 37.41 -0.15
CA VAL A 488 35.76 36.06 0.05
C VAL A 488 37.11 36.15 0.75
N THR A 489 37.29 35.42 1.85
CA THR A 489 38.56 35.37 2.59
C THR A 489 39.50 34.31 2.02
N MET A 490 40.80 34.47 2.31
CA MET A 490 41.79 33.47 1.89
C MET A 490 41.55 32.10 2.53
N ASP A 491 41.05 32.07 3.76
CA ASP A 491 40.73 30.84 4.48
C ASP A 491 39.55 30.10 3.82
N GLN A 492 38.54 30.83 3.32
CA GLN A 492 37.43 30.22 2.57
C GLN A 492 37.90 29.55 1.28
N TYR A 493 38.85 30.16 0.58
CA TYR A 493 39.44 29.59 -0.63
C TYR A 493 40.30 28.36 -0.33
N LYS A 494 41.16 28.42 0.69
CA LYS A 494 41.99 27.27 1.10
C LYS A 494 41.11 26.10 1.55
N LYS A 495 40.11 26.38 2.39
CA LYS A 495 39.13 25.38 2.82
C LYS A 495 38.40 24.73 1.66
N PHE A 496 37.94 25.51 0.67
CA PHE A 496 37.31 24.95 -0.53
C PHE A 496 38.27 24.01 -1.28
N GLY A 497 39.53 24.41 -1.44
CA GLY A 497 40.55 23.58 -2.09
C GLY A 497 40.83 22.28 -1.33
N GLU A 498 40.93 22.35 0.00
CA GLU A 498 41.08 21.18 0.88
C GLU A 498 39.86 20.26 0.81
N ASP A 499 38.64 20.80 0.91
CA ASP A 499 37.40 20.03 0.82
C ASP A 499 37.25 19.37 -0.55
N LEU A 500 37.66 20.05 -1.63
CA LEU A 500 37.68 19.49 -2.99
C LEU A 500 38.71 18.36 -3.14
N HIS A 501 39.92 18.55 -2.64
CA HIS A 501 40.96 17.51 -2.66
C HIS A 501 40.56 16.27 -1.87
N ASN A 502 39.85 16.47 -0.75
CA ASN A 502 39.32 15.41 0.10
C ASN A 502 38.03 14.76 -0.44
N GLY A 503 37.59 15.08 -1.66
CA GLY A 503 36.45 14.43 -2.30
C GLY A 503 35.08 14.78 -1.71
N LYS A 504 34.96 15.88 -0.96
CA LYS A 504 33.73 16.23 -0.22
C LYS A 504 32.61 16.82 -1.07
N TYR A 505 32.73 16.86 -2.40
CA TYR A 505 31.73 17.46 -3.27
C TYR A 505 31.10 16.42 -4.17
N ASN A 506 29.79 16.37 -4.15
CA ASN A 506 28.93 15.58 -5.01
C ASN A 506 28.17 16.51 -5.93
N SER A 507 28.24 16.32 -7.24
CA SER A 507 27.52 17.16 -8.21
C SER A 507 26.51 16.32 -8.97
N ILE A 508 25.24 16.70 -8.87
CA ILE A 508 24.17 16.16 -9.73
C ILE A 508 23.69 17.28 -10.65
N TYR A 509 23.80 17.04 -11.96
CA TYR A 509 23.30 17.93 -12.99
C TYR A 509 22.02 17.39 -13.59
N SER A 510 21.10 18.30 -13.94
CA SER A 510 19.88 17.98 -14.68
C SER A 510 19.48 19.14 -15.59
N THR A 511 18.77 18.83 -16.66
CA THR A 511 18.16 19.84 -17.54
C THR A 511 16.98 20.57 -16.86
N GLY A 512 16.41 19.97 -15.81
CA GLY A 512 15.20 20.44 -15.13
C GLY A 512 13.92 20.26 -15.95
N LYS A 513 13.99 19.48 -17.04
CA LYS A 513 12.83 19.16 -17.92
C LYS A 513 12.30 17.75 -17.72
N ARG A 514 13.17 16.81 -17.31
CA ARG A 514 12.83 15.40 -17.12
C ARG A 514 12.77 15.07 -15.63
N GLU A 515 11.57 14.75 -15.15
CA GLU A 515 11.30 14.40 -13.75
C GLU A 515 12.08 13.16 -13.29
N THR A 516 12.43 12.25 -14.21
CA THR A 516 13.18 11.01 -13.93
C THR A 516 14.65 11.23 -13.53
N THR A 517 15.27 12.32 -14.00
CA THR A 517 16.73 12.53 -13.87
C THR A 517 17.20 12.46 -12.41
N ALA A 518 16.47 13.10 -11.49
CA ALA A 518 16.85 13.09 -10.07
C ALA A 518 16.88 11.66 -9.49
N TRP A 519 15.92 10.82 -9.87
CA TRP A 519 15.80 9.44 -9.40
C TRP A 519 16.94 8.57 -9.92
N HIS A 520 17.33 8.78 -11.18
CA HIS A 520 18.44 8.10 -11.83
C HIS A 520 19.79 8.47 -11.21
N GLU A 521 20.11 9.76 -11.14
CA GLU A 521 21.43 10.22 -10.68
C GLU A 521 21.69 9.92 -9.19
N ILE A 522 20.63 9.81 -8.39
CA ILE A 522 20.75 9.36 -7.00
C ILE A 522 21.23 7.91 -6.92
N GLY A 523 20.88 7.05 -7.89
CA GLY A 523 21.39 5.68 -7.98
C GLY A 523 22.92 5.64 -8.05
N HIS A 524 23.52 6.43 -8.95
CA HIS A 524 24.97 6.55 -9.04
C HIS A 524 25.60 7.14 -7.78
N PHE A 525 24.96 8.15 -7.19
CA PHE A 525 25.40 8.70 -5.91
C PHE A 525 25.44 7.64 -4.80
N VAL A 526 24.42 6.78 -4.70
CA VAL A 526 24.37 5.71 -3.71
C VAL A 526 25.44 4.66 -3.96
N GLU A 527 25.60 4.19 -5.19
CA GLU A 527 26.63 3.18 -5.53
C GLU A 527 28.06 3.70 -5.28
N GLU A 528 28.29 4.99 -5.47
CA GLU A 528 29.58 5.60 -5.20
C GLU A 528 29.92 5.62 -3.69
N HIS A 529 28.92 5.82 -2.82
CA HIS A 529 29.09 5.86 -1.37
C HIS A 529 28.93 4.49 -0.68
N ASN A 530 28.17 3.58 -1.28
CA ASN A 530 27.93 2.24 -0.77
C ASN A 530 28.56 1.18 -1.69
N LYS A 531 29.80 0.81 -1.37
CA LYS A 531 30.56 -0.20 -2.13
C LYS A 531 29.94 -1.60 -2.06
N ASP A 532 29.14 -1.91 -1.04
CA ASP A 532 28.41 -3.18 -0.96
C ASP A 532 27.26 -3.22 -1.98
N THR A 533 26.52 -2.10 -2.12
CA THR A 533 25.47 -1.96 -3.14
C THR A 533 26.06 -2.04 -4.55
N LEU A 534 27.17 -1.33 -4.82
CA LEU A 534 27.87 -1.43 -6.09
C LEU A 534 28.34 -2.86 -6.40
N ARG A 535 28.88 -3.57 -5.39
CA ARG A 535 29.29 -4.97 -5.53
C ARG A 535 28.10 -5.85 -5.92
N ILE A 536 26.96 -5.70 -5.25
CA ILE A 536 25.73 -6.46 -5.54
C ILE A 536 25.24 -6.18 -6.98
N SER A 537 25.21 -4.92 -7.40
CA SER A 537 24.84 -4.55 -8.78
C SER A 537 25.76 -5.20 -9.82
N LYS A 538 27.08 -5.19 -9.58
CA LYS A 538 28.06 -5.85 -10.47
C LYS A 538 27.93 -7.37 -10.48
N GLU A 539 27.72 -7.99 -9.32
CA GLU A 539 27.46 -9.43 -9.20
C GLU A 539 26.21 -9.84 -9.97
N PHE A 540 25.13 -9.06 -9.88
CA PHE A 540 23.89 -9.30 -10.62
C PHE A 540 24.11 -9.33 -12.14
N VAL A 541 24.77 -8.29 -12.68
CA VAL A 541 25.07 -8.23 -14.11
C VAL A 541 25.97 -9.40 -14.52
N ALA A 542 27.04 -9.67 -13.77
CA ALA A 542 27.98 -10.74 -14.07
C ALA A 542 27.33 -12.15 -14.02
N ASN A 543 26.39 -12.38 -13.11
CA ASN A 543 25.66 -13.64 -13.00
C ASN A 543 24.73 -13.86 -14.19
N ARG A 544 23.99 -12.81 -14.60
CA ARG A 544 23.01 -12.91 -15.69
C ARG A 544 23.64 -12.96 -17.08
N THR A 545 24.78 -12.28 -17.26
CA THR A 545 25.47 -12.18 -18.56
C THR A 545 26.58 -13.23 -18.72
N LYS A 546 26.56 -14.29 -17.92
CA LYS A 546 27.63 -15.28 -17.86
C LYS A 546 27.79 -16.00 -19.21
N GLY A 547 28.90 -15.72 -19.89
CA GLY A 547 29.24 -16.30 -21.20
C GLY A 547 28.79 -15.47 -22.40
N GLU A 548 28.16 -14.31 -22.17
CA GLU A 548 27.84 -13.36 -23.24
C GLU A 548 29.09 -12.60 -23.72
N GLN A 549 29.04 -12.11 -24.96
CA GLN A 549 30.06 -11.21 -25.52
C GLN A 549 29.50 -9.79 -25.56
N PRO A 550 30.29 -8.74 -25.27
CA PRO A 550 29.82 -7.36 -25.37
C PRO A 550 29.36 -7.02 -26.79
N GLU A 551 28.17 -6.43 -26.90
CA GLU A 551 27.59 -5.90 -28.13
C GLU A 551 27.58 -4.36 -28.07
N MET A 552 27.64 -3.68 -29.22
CA MET A 552 27.59 -2.22 -29.24
C MET A 552 26.16 -1.73 -29.01
N LEU A 553 25.99 -0.79 -28.07
CA LEU A 553 24.67 -0.26 -27.71
C LEU A 553 23.97 0.41 -28.90
N ARG A 554 24.74 1.10 -29.75
CA ARG A 554 24.27 1.73 -31.00
C ARG A 554 23.63 0.72 -31.95
N ASP A 555 24.13 -0.51 -32.01
CA ASP A 555 23.67 -1.53 -32.95
C ASP A 555 22.34 -2.15 -32.47
N ILE A 556 22.19 -2.30 -31.15
CA ILE A 556 20.96 -2.82 -30.52
C ILE A 556 19.82 -1.79 -30.57
N LEU A 557 20.13 -0.52 -30.28
CA LEU A 557 19.14 0.55 -30.17
C LEU A 557 18.92 1.33 -31.48
N LYS A 558 19.77 1.09 -32.51
CA LYS A 558 19.77 1.81 -33.80
C LYS A 558 19.74 3.34 -33.63
N ALA A 559 20.42 3.82 -32.59
CA ALA A 559 20.44 5.21 -32.20
C ALA A 559 21.85 5.79 -32.48
N PRO A 560 21.99 6.69 -33.48
CA PRO A 560 23.29 7.21 -33.92
C PRO A 560 23.94 8.18 -32.92
N ASP A 561 23.23 8.59 -31.87
CA ASP A 561 23.72 9.51 -30.84
C ASP A 561 24.59 8.84 -29.76
N TYR A 562 24.71 7.50 -29.78
CA TYR A 562 25.60 6.74 -28.88
C TYR A 562 26.99 6.58 -29.49
N ASP A 563 28.03 6.79 -28.68
CA ASP A 563 29.44 6.70 -29.09
C ASP A 563 29.79 5.27 -29.55
N GLU A 564 30.68 5.14 -30.54
CA GLU A 564 31.12 3.85 -31.11
C GLU A 564 31.84 2.96 -30.09
N SER A 565 32.23 3.53 -28.95
CA SER A 565 32.91 2.87 -27.84
C SER A 565 31.98 2.30 -26.74
N GLU A 566 30.68 2.57 -26.79
CA GLU A 566 29.74 2.10 -25.76
C GLU A 566 29.29 0.65 -26.01
N VAL A 567 29.90 -0.28 -25.30
CA VAL A 567 29.55 -1.71 -25.30
C VAL A 567 28.70 -2.08 -24.09
N THR A 568 27.80 -3.05 -24.28
CA THR A 568 26.90 -3.57 -23.25
C THR A 568 26.81 -5.08 -23.33
N LEU A 569 26.60 -5.72 -22.18
CA LEU A 569 26.17 -7.12 -22.11
C LEU A 569 24.64 -7.13 -22.13
N LYS A 570 24.09 -7.51 -23.28
CA LYS A 570 22.70 -7.24 -23.63
C LYS A 570 21.70 -7.91 -22.67
N ASP A 571 21.90 -9.21 -22.40
CA ASP A 571 20.94 -10.10 -21.73
C ASP A 571 19.45 -9.81 -22.12
N ASN A 572 18.49 -10.31 -21.35
CA ASN A 572 17.08 -10.00 -21.48
C ASN A 572 16.63 -8.84 -20.56
N PHE A 573 17.52 -7.91 -20.22
CA PHE A 573 17.19 -6.73 -19.41
C PHE A 573 16.04 -5.90 -20.01
N ILE A 574 15.42 -5.04 -19.20
CA ILE A 574 14.37 -4.11 -19.66
C ILE A 574 14.92 -3.00 -20.56
N SER A 575 16.23 -2.74 -20.46
CA SER A 575 17.01 -1.88 -21.34
C SER A 575 18.42 -2.45 -21.42
N PRO A 576 19.03 -2.51 -22.62
CA PRO A 576 20.42 -2.90 -22.79
C PRO A 576 21.37 -1.89 -22.12
N TYR A 577 20.89 -0.71 -21.71
CA TYR A 577 21.68 0.23 -20.92
C TYR A 577 22.10 -0.33 -19.55
N ILE A 578 21.31 -1.25 -18.96
CA ILE A 578 21.62 -1.86 -17.66
C ILE A 578 22.93 -2.67 -17.68
N GLY A 579 23.23 -3.31 -18.81
CA GLY A 579 24.43 -4.11 -19.00
C GLY A 579 25.69 -3.32 -19.39
N LYS A 580 25.63 -1.98 -19.39
CA LYS A 580 26.78 -1.14 -19.73
C LYS A 580 27.89 -1.32 -18.69
N VAL A 581 29.10 -1.59 -19.18
CA VAL A 581 30.23 -1.92 -18.32
C VAL A 581 30.98 -0.65 -17.94
N TYR A 582 31.08 -0.36 -16.65
CA TYR A 582 31.94 0.68 -16.10
C TYR A 582 32.84 0.11 -15.00
N ASP A 583 34.02 0.71 -14.82
CA ASP A 583 34.98 0.28 -13.80
C ASP A 583 34.53 0.63 -12.39
N ASP A 584 33.78 1.72 -12.20
CA ASP A 584 33.46 2.32 -10.90
C ASP A 584 31.95 2.56 -10.65
N ALA A 585 31.09 2.32 -11.64
CA ALA A 585 29.64 2.51 -11.54
C ALA A 585 28.84 1.38 -12.20
N THR A 586 27.52 1.37 -12.05
CA THR A 586 26.61 0.59 -12.89
C THR A 586 25.36 1.39 -13.24
N GLU A 587 24.57 0.89 -14.20
CA GLU A 587 23.24 1.43 -14.50
C GLU A 587 22.12 0.65 -13.77
N VAL A 588 22.48 -0.36 -12.98
CA VAL A 588 21.54 -1.30 -12.35
C VAL A 588 20.66 -0.55 -11.36
N LEU A 589 21.25 0.14 -10.37
CA LEU A 589 20.47 0.87 -9.38
C LEU A 589 19.77 2.07 -10.00
N SER A 590 20.47 2.87 -10.80
CA SER A 590 19.93 4.10 -11.42
C SER A 590 18.69 3.84 -12.27
N MET A 591 18.74 2.88 -13.19
CA MET A 591 17.60 2.50 -14.03
C MET A 591 16.47 1.87 -13.23
N GLY A 592 16.79 1.17 -12.15
CA GLY A 592 15.85 0.50 -11.28
C GLY A 592 15.03 1.50 -10.48
N LEU A 593 15.71 2.44 -9.85
CA LEU A 593 15.10 3.52 -9.08
C LEU A 593 14.21 4.42 -9.96
N GLU A 594 14.70 4.81 -11.14
CA GLU A 594 13.89 5.52 -12.13
C GLU A 594 12.61 4.73 -12.45
N SER A 595 12.74 3.45 -12.77
CA SER A 595 11.61 2.62 -13.21
C SER A 595 10.60 2.33 -12.09
N ILE A 596 11.03 2.35 -10.82
CA ILE A 596 10.15 2.14 -9.66
C ILE A 596 9.38 3.41 -9.28
N PHE A 597 10.05 4.56 -9.22
CA PHE A 597 9.46 5.79 -8.68
C PHE A 597 8.91 6.74 -9.76
N GLU A 598 9.41 6.66 -10.99
CA GLU A 598 8.93 7.38 -12.18
C GLU A 598 8.83 6.45 -13.40
N PRO A 599 7.95 5.42 -13.36
CA PRO A 599 7.83 4.46 -14.45
C PRO A 599 7.46 5.15 -15.76
N VAL A 600 8.27 4.92 -16.80
CA VAL A 600 7.98 5.41 -18.16
C VAL A 600 6.74 4.67 -18.69
N LYS A 601 5.67 5.41 -19.02
CA LYS A 601 4.38 4.82 -19.46
C LYS A 601 4.49 3.84 -20.63
N MET A 602 5.43 4.08 -21.56
CA MET A 602 5.67 3.23 -22.73
C MET A 602 6.71 2.13 -22.48
N GLY A 603 7.35 2.10 -21.31
CA GLY A 603 8.49 1.24 -21.02
C GLY A 603 9.83 1.78 -21.56
N GLN A 604 10.91 1.22 -21.05
CA GLN A 604 12.27 1.47 -21.48
C GLN A 604 12.52 0.85 -22.85
N LEU A 605 13.35 1.48 -23.68
CA LEU A 605 13.67 0.95 -25.00
C LEU A 605 14.60 -0.25 -24.87
N LYS A 606 14.15 -1.42 -25.34
CA LYS A 606 14.87 -2.68 -25.21
C LYS A 606 15.68 -3.01 -26.47
N TYR A 607 15.08 -2.85 -27.65
CA TYR A 607 15.79 -2.92 -28.94
C TYR A 607 14.94 -2.33 -30.06
N VAL A 608 15.55 -2.06 -31.21
CA VAL A 608 14.84 -1.69 -32.44
C VAL A 608 15.05 -2.80 -33.47
N ASP A 609 13.96 -3.36 -34.00
CA ASP A 609 14.05 -4.47 -34.95
C ASP A 609 14.48 -4.02 -36.37
N ASN A 610 14.64 -4.98 -37.28
CA ASN A 610 15.06 -4.74 -38.67
C ASN A 610 14.07 -3.91 -39.49
N ASN A 611 12.83 -3.77 -39.02
CA ASN A 611 11.81 -2.94 -39.65
C ASN A 611 11.76 -1.53 -39.05
N GLY A 612 12.63 -1.22 -38.08
CA GLY A 612 12.65 0.07 -37.39
C GLY A 612 11.62 0.18 -36.27
N GLN A 613 10.95 -0.91 -35.87
CA GLN A 613 9.98 -0.90 -34.79
C GLN A 613 10.69 -0.98 -33.43
N ALA A 614 10.35 -0.04 -32.55
CA ALA A 614 10.87 0.03 -31.18
C ALA A 614 10.14 -0.96 -30.25
N HIS A 615 10.88 -1.90 -29.68
CA HIS A 615 10.39 -2.84 -28.66
C HIS A 615 10.76 -2.32 -27.28
N ARG A 616 9.78 -2.26 -26.38
CA ARG A 616 9.93 -1.66 -25.05
C ARG A 616 9.55 -2.64 -23.95
N ALA A 617 10.19 -2.52 -22.80
CA ALA A 617 9.92 -3.33 -21.62
C ALA A 617 9.83 -2.46 -20.37
N ARG A 618 9.01 -2.88 -19.42
CA ARG A 618 8.87 -2.23 -18.11
C ARG A 618 9.53 -3.09 -17.04
N ILE A 619 9.79 -2.52 -15.87
CA ILE A 619 10.49 -3.23 -14.80
C ILE A 619 9.71 -4.46 -14.31
N GLU A 620 8.37 -4.44 -14.38
CA GLU A 620 7.55 -5.63 -14.10
C GLU A 620 7.72 -6.79 -15.11
N ASP A 621 8.29 -6.54 -16.29
CA ASP A 621 8.59 -7.59 -17.27
C ASP A 621 9.90 -8.35 -16.93
N ASP A 622 10.67 -7.88 -15.93
CA ASP A 622 11.88 -8.51 -15.39
C ASP A 622 11.77 -8.59 -13.85
N GLU A 623 11.04 -9.60 -13.37
CA GLU A 623 10.72 -9.78 -11.94
C GLU A 623 11.98 -9.91 -11.07
N GLU A 624 13.04 -10.54 -11.60
CA GLU A 624 14.31 -10.68 -10.89
C GLU A 624 14.98 -9.32 -10.68
N TYR A 625 15.05 -8.49 -11.73
CA TYR A 625 15.57 -7.14 -11.64
C TYR A 625 14.73 -6.25 -10.73
N LEU A 626 13.40 -6.29 -10.83
CA LEU A 626 12.52 -5.59 -9.90
C LEU A 626 12.83 -5.95 -8.44
N ASN A 627 12.90 -7.25 -8.15
CA ASN A 627 13.14 -7.73 -6.79
C ASN A 627 14.55 -7.40 -6.30
N LEU A 628 15.58 -7.38 -7.16
CA LEU A 628 16.91 -6.89 -6.78
C LEU A 628 16.86 -5.46 -6.24
N ILE A 629 16.22 -4.56 -6.99
CA ILE A 629 16.17 -3.13 -6.63
C ILE A 629 15.37 -2.91 -5.34
N LEU A 630 14.27 -3.65 -5.16
CA LEU A 630 13.51 -3.64 -3.91
C LEU A 630 14.32 -4.15 -2.72
N GLY A 631 15.15 -5.18 -2.92
CA GLY A 631 16.08 -5.66 -1.92
C GLY A 631 17.15 -4.62 -1.56
N ILE A 632 17.71 -3.92 -2.56
CA ILE A 632 18.67 -2.82 -2.35
C ILE A 632 18.01 -1.67 -1.59
N LEU A 633 16.77 -1.28 -1.92
CA LEU A 633 16.06 -0.24 -1.15
C LEU A 633 15.91 -0.60 0.34
N LEU A 634 15.77 -1.89 0.66
CA LEU A 634 15.70 -2.36 2.04
C LEU A 634 17.06 -2.47 2.75
N LYS A 635 18.18 -2.68 2.06
CA LYS A 635 19.44 -3.02 2.74
C LYS A 635 20.69 -2.28 2.26
N GLY A 636 20.61 -1.60 1.13
CA GLY A 636 21.72 -0.94 0.45
C GLY A 636 21.77 0.56 0.57
#